data_AF-A0AAV2V146-F1
#
_entry.id   AF-A0AAV2V146-F1
#
_cell.length_a   1.000
_cell.length_b   1.000
_cell.length_c   1.000
_cell.angle_alpha   90.00
_cell.angle_beta   90.00
_cell.angle_gamma   90.00
#
_symmetry.space_group_name_H-M   'P 1'
#
loop_
_entity.id
_entity.type
_entity.pdbx_description
1 polymer ?
#
loop_
_entity_poly.entity_id
_entity_poly.type
_entity_poly.pdbx_seq_one_letter_code
_entity_poly.pdbx_strand_id
1 'polypeptide(L)'
;MTQQDPVVIKSKGDQALEKGDLPLALTLYDEALAINPQFSGAYYQKGTVLLRMGKAIEAAAMYWQAYLFSEFKADIGLMTAKTLAHANYSLSACKLFESFKIEEMDGESLAYYLYALRQQGRVQEAYSLFPYVNQFNIPKTSWARAIILLDLNKVEEARFLLEPLEKTDKDGHITILLHAVYLALNDKKAIKSLLDRAIQRIPNNDYFCCQRIAIDILNGLNKTPIETYRAFKRFDLIDAADYLHKHADKHLRHSGTTYQTFDLLAPQVLSEGLILEFGVRFGYSISHIAKLFPKRKIFGFDSFQGLPEDWHHEKAGSYSTYGKIPSVASNVTLIAGWFNETLPDFKKNNREPIAFMNIDCDLYSSTKLVFNELNPQIAPGTIIVFDEYIGNINWRQDEFKAFQEWVKENKVEYRYLTASFYTKQVSVQILKRK
;
A
#
# COMPACT_ATOMS: atom_id res chain seq x y z
N MET A 1 -34.96 -15.80 -42.50
CA MET A 1 -34.33 -14.63 -41.86
C MET A 1 -32.84 -14.73 -42.12
N THR A 2 -32.27 -13.81 -42.90
CA THR A 2 -30.83 -13.75 -43.15
C THR A 2 -30.12 -13.50 -41.82
N GLN A 3 -29.36 -14.50 -41.35
CA GLN A 3 -28.56 -14.38 -40.14
C GLN A 3 -27.56 -13.23 -40.37
N GLN A 4 -27.64 -12.17 -39.57
CA GLN A 4 -26.75 -11.01 -39.73
C GLN A 4 -25.30 -11.45 -39.51
N ASP A 5 -24.39 -10.98 -40.36
CA ASP A 5 -22.96 -11.27 -40.23
C ASP A 5 -22.42 -10.73 -38.89
N PRO A 6 -21.82 -11.57 -38.03
CA PRO A 6 -21.30 -11.14 -36.73
C PRO A 6 -20.29 -9.99 -36.85
N VAL A 7 -19.54 -9.89 -37.96
CA VAL A 7 -18.61 -8.78 -38.21
C VAL A 7 -19.34 -7.45 -38.34
N VAL A 8 -20.49 -7.44 -39.04
CA VAL A 8 -21.33 -6.24 -39.20
C VAL A 8 -21.95 -5.84 -37.87
N ILE A 9 -22.43 -6.79 -37.07
CA ILE A 9 -22.98 -6.51 -35.73
C ILE A 9 -21.88 -5.92 -34.83
N LYS A 10 -20.69 -6.52 -34.81
CA LYS A 10 -19.53 -6.00 -34.07
C LYS A 10 -19.17 -4.59 -34.50
N SER A 11 -19.20 -4.29 -35.80
CA SER A 11 -18.94 -2.92 -36.30
C SER A 11 -19.98 -1.91 -35.82
N LYS A 12 -21.27 -2.29 -35.74
CA LYS A 12 -22.29 -1.44 -35.09
C LYS A 12 -21.99 -1.24 -33.59
N GLY A 13 -21.51 -2.29 -32.92
CA GLY A 13 -21.05 -2.23 -31.54
C GLY A 13 -19.90 -1.24 -31.34
N ASP A 14 -18.93 -1.24 -32.26
CA ASP A 14 -17.81 -0.27 -32.24
C ASP A 14 -18.33 1.16 -32.36
N GLN A 15 -19.27 1.42 -33.28
CA GLN A 15 -19.89 2.74 -33.45
C GLN A 15 -20.67 3.17 -32.20
N ALA A 16 -21.37 2.26 -31.53
CA ALA A 16 -22.05 2.54 -30.27
C ALA A 16 -21.04 2.89 -29.16
N LEU A 17 -19.93 2.15 -29.07
CA LEU A 17 -18.84 2.40 -28.13
C LEU A 17 -18.17 3.76 -28.38
N GLU A 18 -17.93 4.14 -29.63
CA GLU A 18 -17.40 5.46 -30.01
C GLU A 18 -18.34 6.60 -29.60
N LYS A 19 -19.66 6.38 -29.71
CA LYS A 19 -20.69 7.32 -29.24
C LYS A 19 -20.88 7.32 -27.72
N GLY A 20 -20.21 6.42 -27.00
CA GLY A 20 -20.32 6.28 -25.53
C GLY A 20 -21.56 5.52 -25.05
N ASP A 21 -22.33 4.89 -25.95
CA ASP A 21 -23.47 4.05 -25.58
C ASP A 21 -22.96 2.65 -25.19
N LEU A 22 -22.42 2.55 -23.97
CA LEU A 22 -21.85 1.33 -23.42
C LEU A 22 -22.87 0.18 -23.32
N PRO A 23 -24.12 0.39 -22.86
CA PRO A 23 -25.13 -0.67 -22.83
C PRO A 23 -25.45 -1.23 -24.22
N LEU A 24 -25.63 -0.38 -25.22
CA LEU A 24 -25.89 -0.83 -26.59
C LEU A 24 -24.69 -1.58 -27.17
N ALA A 25 -23.47 -1.09 -26.94
CA ALA A 25 -22.26 -1.75 -27.40
C ALA A 25 -22.13 -3.17 -26.83
N LEU A 26 -22.40 -3.37 -25.52
CA LEU A 26 -22.40 -4.70 -24.91
C LEU A 26 -23.40 -5.64 -25.58
N THR A 27 -24.65 -5.20 -25.75
CA THR A 27 -25.71 -6.00 -26.39
C THR A 27 -25.30 -6.42 -27.80
N LEU A 28 -24.73 -5.51 -28.60
CA LEU A 28 -24.28 -5.81 -29.95
C LEU A 28 -23.10 -6.79 -29.97
N TYR A 29 -22.16 -6.69 -29.03
CA TYR A 29 -21.09 -7.69 -28.93
C TYR A 29 -21.63 -9.06 -28.48
N ASP A 30 -22.62 -9.11 -27.58
CA ASP A 30 -23.27 -10.35 -27.17
C ASP A 30 -24.03 -11.01 -28.33
N GLU A 31 -24.72 -10.22 -29.15
CA GLU A 31 -25.36 -10.70 -30.39
C GLU A 31 -24.32 -11.26 -31.37
N ALA A 32 -23.19 -10.57 -31.57
CA ALA A 32 -22.12 -11.04 -32.44
C ALA A 32 -21.52 -12.37 -31.93
N LEU A 33 -21.34 -12.52 -30.62
CA LEU A 33 -20.82 -13.72 -29.97
C LEU A 33 -21.82 -14.88 -29.98
N ALA A 34 -23.13 -14.60 -29.93
CA ALA A 34 -24.17 -15.62 -30.08
C ALA A 34 -24.15 -16.27 -31.47
N ILE A 35 -23.71 -15.54 -32.50
CA ILE A 35 -23.58 -16.05 -33.87
C ILE A 35 -22.21 -16.71 -34.08
N ASN A 36 -21.14 -16.11 -33.56
CA ASN A 36 -19.79 -16.67 -33.60
C ASN A 36 -19.15 -16.68 -32.20
N PRO A 37 -19.24 -17.79 -31.45
CA PRO A 37 -18.67 -17.91 -30.11
C PRO A 37 -17.14 -17.85 -30.03
N GLN A 38 -16.43 -17.91 -31.16
CA GLN A 38 -14.95 -17.82 -31.20
C GLN A 38 -14.50 -16.45 -31.72
N PHE A 39 -15.38 -15.45 -31.74
CA PHE A 39 -15.06 -14.16 -32.32
C PHE A 39 -14.21 -13.31 -31.37
N SER A 40 -12.88 -13.51 -31.44
CA SER A 40 -11.89 -12.81 -30.62
C SER A 40 -12.07 -11.29 -30.58
N GLY A 41 -12.30 -10.66 -31.75
CA GLY A 41 -12.51 -9.21 -31.83
C GLY A 41 -13.74 -8.70 -31.05
N ALA A 42 -14.82 -9.48 -30.96
CA ALA A 42 -15.99 -9.11 -30.17
C ALA A 42 -15.71 -9.24 -28.66
N TYR A 43 -15.01 -10.29 -28.24
CA TYR A 43 -14.57 -10.43 -26.85
C TYR A 43 -13.65 -9.28 -26.41
N TYR A 44 -12.69 -8.89 -27.24
CA TYR A 44 -11.77 -7.80 -26.92
C TYR A 44 -12.52 -6.47 -26.71
N GLN A 45 -13.45 -6.13 -27.60
CA GLN A 45 -14.22 -4.90 -27.47
C GLN A 45 -15.21 -4.95 -26.31
N LYS A 46 -15.80 -6.12 -26.03
CA LYS A 46 -16.60 -6.33 -24.82
C LYS A 46 -15.79 -6.08 -23.55
N GLY A 47 -14.54 -6.56 -23.50
CA GLY A 47 -13.59 -6.26 -22.42
C GLY A 47 -13.34 -4.76 -22.27
N THR A 48 -13.15 -4.05 -23.39
CA THR A 48 -12.96 -2.59 -23.41
C THR A 48 -14.16 -1.85 -22.82
N VAL A 49 -15.39 -2.26 -23.18
CA VAL A 49 -16.61 -1.67 -22.61
C VAL A 49 -16.69 -1.91 -21.10
N LEU A 50 -16.47 -3.16 -20.65
CA LEU A 50 -16.52 -3.51 -19.23
C LEU A 50 -15.50 -2.72 -18.42
N LEU A 51 -14.28 -2.53 -18.95
CA LEU A 51 -13.26 -1.72 -18.30
C LEU A 51 -13.69 -0.25 -18.15
N ARG A 52 -14.31 0.34 -19.19
CA ARG A 52 -14.88 1.70 -19.11
C ARG A 52 -16.03 1.82 -18.11
N MET A 53 -16.72 0.72 -17.82
CA MET A 53 -17.75 0.65 -16.78
C MET A 53 -17.18 0.37 -15.38
N GLY A 54 -15.85 0.30 -15.21
CA GLY A 54 -15.19 -0.02 -13.95
C GLY A 54 -15.21 -1.51 -13.57
N LYS A 55 -15.67 -2.39 -14.47
CA LYS A 55 -15.78 -3.84 -14.27
C LYS A 55 -14.50 -4.55 -14.72
N ALA A 56 -13.41 -4.27 -14.02
CA ALA A 56 -12.08 -4.66 -14.46
C ALA A 56 -11.86 -6.19 -14.46
N ILE A 57 -12.42 -6.93 -13.51
CA ILE A 57 -12.24 -8.39 -13.47
C ILE A 57 -13.03 -9.08 -14.60
N GLU A 58 -14.25 -8.62 -14.87
CA GLU A 58 -15.04 -9.10 -16.01
C GLU A 58 -14.38 -8.72 -17.33
N ALA A 59 -13.78 -7.52 -17.42
CA ALA A 59 -12.99 -7.13 -18.58
C ALA A 59 -11.80 -8.07 -18.82
N ALA A 60 -11.03 -8.39 -17.77
CA ALA A 60 -9.92 -9.34 -17.85
C ALA A 60 -10.38 -10.73 -18.31
N ALA A 61 -11.54 -11.20 -17.85
CA ALA A 61 -12.13 -12.45 -18.30
C ALA A 61 -12.46 -12.42 -19.80
N MET A 62 -12.99 -11.30 -20.33
CA MET A 62 -13.26 -11.16 -21.76
C MET A 62 -11.98 -11.06 -22.59
N TYR A 63 -10.95 -10.37 -22.12
CA TYR A 63 -9.65 -10.37 -22.79
C TYR A 63 -9.02 -11.77 -22.81
N TRP A 64 -9.18 -12.55 -21.74
CA TRP A 64 -8.75 -13.95 -21.74
C TRP A 64 -9.48 -14.79 -22.78
N GLN A 65 -10.81 -14.62 -22.94
CA GLN A 65 -11.55 -15.27 -24.02
C GLN A 65 -11.04 -14.84 -25.40
N ALA A 66 -10.79 -13.55 -25.60
CA ALA A 66 -10.20 -13.04 -26.84
C ALA A 66 -8.82 -13.67 -27.10
N TYR A 67 -7.98 -13.82 -26.08
CA TYR A 67 -6.66 -14.44 -26.16
C TYR A 67 -6.74 -15.90 -26.63
N LEU A 68 -7.71 -16.68 -26.14
CA LEU A 68 -7.88 -18.09 -26.51
C LEU A 68 -8.19 -18.27 -28.00
N PHE A 69 -8.91 -17.31 -28.61
CA PHE A 69 -9.37 -17.39 -30.00
C PHE A 69 -8.60 -16.49 -30.97
N SER A 70 -7.52 -15.83 -30.53
CA SER A 70 -6.73 -14.91 -31.36
C SER A 70 -5.41 -15.51 -31.83
N GLU A 71 -4.98 -15.10 -33.03
CA GLU A 71 -3.59 -15.24 -33.47
C GLU A 71 -2.68 -14.16 -32.85
N PHE A 72 -3.23 -13.01 -32.45
CA PHE A 72 -2.52 -11.90 -31.78
C PHE A 72 -2.41 -12.11 -30.26
N LYS A 73 -1.74 -13.18 -29.85
CA LYS A 73 -1.69 -13.58 -28.44
C LYS A 73 -0.93 -12.61 -27.53
N ALA A 74 0.16 -12.00 -28.01
CA ALA A 74 1.01 -11.13 -27.19
C ALA A 74 0.25 -9.90 -26.68
N ASP A 75 -0.32 -9.09 -27.57
CA ASP A 75 -0.98 -7.83 -27.22
C ASP A 75 -2.20 -8.05 -26.31
N ILE A 76 -3.04 -9.04 -26.63
CA ILE A 76 -4.23 -9.36 -25.83
C ILE A 76 -3.83 -9.93 -24.46
N GLY A 77 -2.76 -10.74 -24.42
CA GLY A 77 -2.22 -11.28 -23.19
C GLY A 77 -1.68 -10.18 -22.25
N LEU A 78 -0.91 -9.23 -22.79
CA LEU A 78 -0.42 -8.08 -22.04
C LEU A 78 -1.57 -7.17 -21.57
N MET A 79 -2.59 -6.94 -22.41
CA MET A 79 -3.79 -6.21 -22.00
C MET A 79 -4.52 -6.90 -20.85
N THR A 80 -4.64 -8.24 -20.91
CA THR A 80 -5.22 -9.05 -19.83
C THR A 80 -4.43 -8.89 -18.53
N ALA A 81 -3.09 -8.97 -18.61
CA ALA A 81 -2.20 -8.83 -17.45
C ALA A 81 -2.29 -7.43 -16.81
N LYS A 82 -2.28 -6.36 -17.63
CA LYS A 82 -2.50 -4.98 -17.18
C LYS A 82 -3.84 -4.83 -16.46
N THR A 83 -4.89 -5.41 -17.02
CA THR A 83 -6.25 -5.35 -16.45
C THR A 83 -6.36 -6.11 -15.13
N LEU A 84 -5.73 -7.29 -15.03
CA LEU A 84 -5.64 -8.04 -13.77
C LEU A 84 -4.88 -7.26 -12.69
N ALA A 85 -3.76 -6.62 -13.07
CA ALA A 85 -3.00 -5.77 -12.15
C ALA A 85 -3.84 -4.59 -11.66
N HIS A 86 -4.58 -3.94 -12.56
CA HIS A 86 -5.50 -2.85 -12.22
C HIS A 86 -6.64 -3.30 -11.29
N ALA A 87 -7.13 -4.53 -11.45
CA ALA A 87 -8.14 -5.13 -10.60
C ALA A 87 -7.58 -5.71 -9.28
N ASN A 88 -6.31 -5.44 -8.93
CA ASN A 88 -5.61 -5.96 -7.76
C ASN A 88 -5.39 -7.49 -7.72
N TYR A 89 -5.57 -8.20 -8.84
CA TYR A 89 -5.23 -9.63 -8.99
C TYR A 89 -3.75 -9.80 -9.34
N SER A 90 -2.88 -9.25 -8.48
CA SER A 90 -1.46 -9.08 -8.76
C SER A 90 -0.69 -10.39 -8.94
N LEU A 91 -1.04 -11.48 -8.24
CA LEU A 91 -0.43 -12.80 -8.47
C LEU A 91 -0.68 -13.33 -9.89
N SER A 92 -1.94 -13.29 -10.33
CA SER A 92 -2.33 -13.72 -11.68
C SER A 92 -1.73 -12.80 -12.74
N ALA A 93 -1.68 -11.50 -12.47
CA ALA A 93 -1.02 -10.53 -13.34
C ALA A 93 0.47 -10.83 -13.49
N CYS A 94 1.21 -11.04 -12.39
CA CYS A 94 2.64 -11.40 -12.42
C CYS A 94 2.87 -12.67 -13.24
N LYS A 95 2.13 -13.75 -12.97
CA LYS A 95 2.27 -15.01 -13.73
C LYS A 95 2.04 -14.82 -15.22
N LEU A 96 1.08 -13.97 -15.60
CA LEU A 96 0.80 -13.70 -17.00
C LEU A 96 1.90 -12.83 -17.62
N PHE A 97 2.37 -11.78 -16.95
CA PHE A 97 3.53 -10.99 -17.42
C PHE A 97 4.76 -11.87 -17.61
N GLU A 98 5.06 -12.77 -16.67
CA GLU A 98 6.19 -13.71 -16.73
C GLU A 98 6.13 -14.69 -17.92
N SER A 99 4.96 -14.85 -18.55
CA SER A 99 4.82 -15.67 -19.74
C SER A 99 5.28 -14.98 -21.03
N PHE A 100 5.54 -13.67 -20.98
CA PHE A 100 6.03 -12.87 -22.10
C PHE A 100 7.50 -12.51 -21.90
N LYS A 101 8.24 -12.37 -23.01
CA LYS A 101 9.61 -11.84 -22.95
C LYS A 101 9.57 -10.37 -22.57
N ILE A 102 10.42 -10.00 -21.62
CA ILE A 102 10.42 -8.65 -21.07
C ILE A 102 10.82 -7.59 -22.10
N GLU A 103 11.70 -7.97 -23.05
CA GLU A 103 12.15 -7.11 -24.15
C GLU A 103 11.04 -6.79 -25.15
N GLU A 104 9.97 -7.58 -25.18
CA GLU A 104 8.82 -7.41 -26.09
C GLU A 104 7.69 -6.59 -25.44
N MET A 105 7.81 -6.22 -24.15
CA MET A 105 6.79 -5.45 -23.43
C MET A 105 6.92 -3.94 -23.68
N ASP A 106 5.77 -3.29 -23.90
CA ASP A 106 5.70 -1.83 -23.92
C ASP A 106 5.89 -1.21 -22.51
N GLY A 107 6.20 0.08 -22.47
CA GLY A 107 6.43 0.80 -21.20
C GLY A 107 5.23 0.79 -20.27
N GLU A 108 4.00 0.73 -20.79
CA GLU A 108 2.81 0.67 -19.94
C GLU A 108 2.69 -0.71 -19.26
N SER A 109 2.91 -1.79 -20.00
CA SER A 109 2.89 -3.16 -19.52
C SER A 109 3.98 -3.37 -18.47
N LEU A 110 5.18 -2.85 -18.70
CA LEU A 110 6.25 -2.84 -17.71
C LEU A 110 5.86 -2.05 -16.45
N ALA A 111 5.21 -0.90 -16.58
CA ALA A 111 4.75 -0.13 -15.41
C ALA A 111 3.72 -0.90 -14.56
N TYR A 112 2.75 -1.57 -15.21
CA TYR A 112 1.82 -2.45 -14.51
C TYR A 112 2.48 -3.70 -13.93
N TYR A 113 3.51 -4.22 -14.59
CA TYR A 113 4.26 -5.36 -14.07
C TYR A 113 5.06 -4.99 -12.82
N LEU A 114 5.74 -3.83 -12.81
CA LEU A 114 6.37 -3.28 -11.60
C LEU A 114 5.35 -3.14 -10.46
N TYR A 115 4.17 -2.59 -10.77
CA TYR A 115 3.09 -2.45 -9.79
C TYR A 115 2.63 -3.82 -9.26
N ALA A 116 2.40 -4.80 -10.12
CA ALA A 116 1.99 -6.14 -9.71
C ALA A 116 3.05 -6.83 -8.84
N LEU A 117 4.34 -6.73 -9.22
CA LEU A 117 5.46 -7.26 -8.43
C LEU A 117 5.52 -6.62 -7.04
N ARG A 118 5.35 -5.30 -6.96
CA ARG A 118 5.27 -4.57 -5.69
C ARG A 118 4.14 -5.10 -4.79
N GLN A 119 2.95 -5.31 -5.35
CA GLN A 119 1.82 -5.83 -4.59
C GLN A 119 2.01 -7.29 -4.12
N GLN A 120 2.99 -8.01 -4.69
CA GLN A 120 3.27 -9.43 -4.44
C GLN A 120 4.49 -9.71 -3.54
N GLY A 121 5.08 -8.71 -2.89
CA GLY A 121 6.30 -8.98 -2.11
C GLY A 121 7.61 -8.79 -2.87
N ARG A 122 7.56 -8.50 -4.18
CA ARG A 122 8.68 -8.72 -5.11
C ARG A 122 9.36 -7.41 -5.55
N VAL A 123 9.54 -6.48 -4.61
CA VAL A 123 10.15 -5.16 -4.86
C VAL A 123 11.57 -5.25 -5.41
N GLN A 124 12.38 -6.21 -4.96
CA GLN A 124 13.74 -6.39 -5.50
C GLN A 124 13.73 -6.85 -6.95
N GLU A 125 12.82 -7.77 -7.30
CA GLU A 125 12.63 -8.18 -8.68
C GLU A 125 12.15 -7.01 -9.53
N ALA A 126 11.17 -6.24 -9.04
CA ALA A 126 10.72 -5.01 -9.71
C ALA A 126 11.88 -4.03 -9.97
N TYR A 127 12.75 -3.82 -8.98
CA TYR A 127 13.93 -2.97 -9.13
C TYR A 127 14.90 -3.51 -10.19
N SER A 128 15.08 -4.83 -10.29
CA SER A 128 15.93 -5.45 -11.31
C SER A 128 15.43 -5.23 -12.75
N LEU A 129 14.14 -4.89 -12.94
CA LEU A 129 13.57 -4.61 -14.25
C LEU A 129 13.82 -3.18 -14.75
N PHE A 130 14.39 -2.30 -13.92
CA PHE A 130 14.61 -0.89 -14.27
C PHE A 130 15.38 -0.68 -15.58
N PRO A 131 16.43 -1.46 -15.93
CA PRO A 131 17.12 -1.31 -17.22
C PRO A 131 16.19 -1.40 -18.44
N TYR A 132 15.12 -2.19 -18.36
CA TYR A 132 14.10 -2.30 -19.41
C TYR A 132 13.13 -1.12 -19.38
N VAL A 133 12.66 -0.74 -18.17
CA VAL A 133 11.68 0.34 -18.01
C VAL A 133 12.27 1.72 -18.34
N ASN A 134 13.56 1.92 -18.11
CA ASN A 134 14.27 3.20 -18.35
C ASN A 134 14.27 3.64 -19.82
N GLN A 135 14.01 2.71 -20.74
CA GLN A 135 13.94 2.98 -22.18
C GLN A 135 12.67 3.79 -22.54
N PHE A 136 11.68 3.81 -21.65
CA PHE A 136 10.40 4.49 -21.83
C PHE A 136 10.30 5.73 -20.96
N ASN A 137 10.24 6.90 -21.59
CA ASN A 137 10.09 8.18 -20.90
C ASN A 137 8.62 8.63 -20.88
N ILE A 138 7.79 7.94 -20.10
CA ILE A 138 6.38 8.31 -19.89
C ILE A 138 6.09 8.48 -18.39
N PRO A 139 5.15 9.37 -17.98
CA PRO A 139 4.88 9.62 -16.56
C PRO A 139 4.57 8.35 -15.74
N LYS A 140 3.89 7.37 -16.36
CA LYS A 140 3.48 6.12 -15.70
C LYS A 140 4.67 5.22 -15.33
N THR A 141 5.70 5.15 -16.17
CA THR A 141 6.92 4.38 -15.88
C THR A 141 7.74 5.06 -14.79
N SER A 142 7.83 6.40 -14.83
CA SER A 142 8.48 7.18 -13.78
C SER A 142 7.77 7.04 -12.43
N TRP A 143 6.44 7.12 -12.41
CA TRP A 143 5.65 6.87 -11.20
C TRP A 143 5.89 5.47 -10.63
N ALA A 144 5.78 4.43 -11.47
CA ALA A 144 5.96 3.05 -11.03
C ALA A 144 7.36 2.82 -10.45
N ARG A 145 8.40 3.33 -11.10
CA ARG A 145 9.78 3.26 -10.61
C ARG A 145 9.98 4.04 -9.32
N ALA A 146 9.41 5.24 -9.21
CA ALA A 146 9.55 6.06 -8.02
C ALA A 146 8.97 5.39 -6.77
N ILE A 147 7.85 4.69 -6.91
CA ILE A 147 7.28 3.90 -5.80
C ILE A 147 8.23 2.80 -5.36
N ILE A 148 8.77 2.02 -6.30
CA ILE A 148 9.75 0.97 -5.98
C ILE A 148 10.99 1.57 -5.29
N LEU A 149 11.46 2.75 -5.73
CA LEU A 149 12.57 3.45 -5.08
C LEU A 149 12.22 3.85 -3.65
N LEU A 150 11.01 4.36 -3.40
CA LEU A 150 10.55 4.72 -2.06
C LEU A 150 10.42 3.50 -1.13
N ASP A 151 9.89 2.38 -1.64
CA ASP A 151 9.83 1.11 -0.89
C ASP A 151 11.24 0.59 -0.55
N LEU A 152 12.27 0.98 -1.30
CA LEU A 152 13.68 0.66 -1.05
C LEU A 152 14.42 1.75 -0.27
N ASN A 153 13.72 2.77 0.21
CA ASN A 153 14.26 3.96 0.87
C ASN A 153 15.29 4.76 0.03
N LYS A 154 15.24 4.64 -1.31
CA LYS A 154 16.08 5.40 -2.26
C LYS A 154 15.46 6.77 -2.56
N VAL A 155 15.32 7.59 -1.51
CA VAL A 155 14.54 8.84 -1.51
C VAL A 155 15.02 9.86 -2.55
N GLU A 156 16.34 10.09 -2.64
CA GLU A 156 16.89 11.07 -3.59
C GLU A 156 16.69 10.63 -5.06
N GLU A 157 16.89 9.35 -5.36
CA GLU A 157 16.63 8.80 -6.71
C GLU A 157 15.15 9.01 -7.11
N ALA A 158 14.22 8.77 -6.18
CA ALA A 158 12.80 9.02 -6.39
C ALA A 158 12.51 10.51 -6.60
N ARG A 159 13.16 11.40 -5.84
CA ARG A 159 13.01 12.86 -5.99
C ARG A 159 13.37 13.33 -7.39
N PHE A 160 14.56 12.97 -7.88
CA PHE A 160 15.03 13.37 -9.21
C PHE A 160 14.11 12.88 -10.33
N LEU A 161 13.50 11.72 -10.15
CA LEU A 161 12.56 11.15 -11.11
C LEU A 161 11.21 11.87 -11.14
N LEU A 162 10.72 12.33 -9.98
CA LEU A 162 9.38 12.87 -9.82
C LEU A 162 9.30 14.40 -9.99
N GLU A 163 10.30 15.16 -9.55
CA GLU A 163 10.29 16.63 -9.59
C GLU A 163 9.98 17.22 -10.98
N PRO A 164 10.54 16.70 -12.09
CA PRO A 164 10.25 17.23 -13.43
C PRO A 164 8.78 17.03 -13.86
N LEU A 165 8.11 16.02 -13.30
CA LEU A 165 6.77 15.60 -13.69
C LEU A 165 5.67 16.32 -12.91
N GLU A 166 6.01 16.90 -11.76
CA GLU A 166 5.10 17.55 -10.82
C GLU A 166 4.20 18.58 -11.51
N LYS A 167 4.76 19.46 -12.33
CA LYS A 167 4.01 20.55 -12.99
C LYS A 167 2.90 20.06 -13.92
N THR A 168 3.06 18.86 -14.48
CA THR A 168 2.10 18.24 -15.41
C THR A 168 1.17 17.23 -14.73
N ASP A 169 1.30 17.03 -13.42
CA ASP A 169 0.52 16.06 -12.64
C ASP A 169 -0.90 16.57 -12.37
N LYS A 170 -1.83 16.18 -13.24
CA LYS A 170 -3.24 16.58 -13.15
C LYS A 170 -4.01 15.82 -12.07
N ASP A 171 -3.65 14.56 -11.83
CA ASP A 171 -4.40 13.66 -10.95
C ASP A 171 -3.82 13.59 -9.53
N GLY A 172 -2.61 14.12 -9.32
CA GLY A 172 -1.96 14.21 -8.01
C GLY A 172 -1.12 13.00 -7.64
N HIS A 173 -1.04 11.98 -8.51
CA HIS A 173 -0.31 10.75 -8.23
C HIS A 173 1.19 10.97 -8.04
N ILE A 174 1.80 11.85 -8.84
CA ILE A 174 3.23 12.23 -8.70
C ILE A 174 3.40 13.09 -7.44
N THR A 175 2.48 14.02 -7.21
CA THR A 175 2.49 14.97 -6.10
C THR A 175 2.43 14.25 -4.76
N ILE A 176 1.62 13.20 -4.64
CA ILE A 176 1.55 12.36 -3.44
C ILE A 176 2.90 11.72 -3.12
N LEU A 177 3.59 11.18 -4.13
CA LEU A 177 4.92 10.58 -3.94
C LEU A 177 5.98 11.63 -3.61
N LEU A 178 5.93 12.81 -4.24
CA LEU A 178 6.83 13.92 -3.89
C LEU A 178 6.58 14.42 -2.46
N HIS A 179 5.34 14.38 -1.99
CA HIS A 179 5.05 14.71 -0.59
C HIS A 179 5.74 13.72 0.35
N ALA A 180 5.68 12.41 0.05
CA ALA A 180 6.43 11.38 0.77
C ALA A 180 7.94 11.62 0.74
N VAL A 181 8.49 11.95 -0.43
CA VAL A 181 9.91 12.29 -0.60
C VAL A 181 10.30 13.46 0.31
N TYR A 182 9.58 14.57 0.27
CA TYR A 182 9.97 15.75 1.06
C TYR A 182 9.71 15.56 2.57
N LEU A 183 8.72 14.73 2.96
CA LEU A 183 8.59 14.24 4.33
C LEU A 183 9.85 13.48 4.76
N ALA A 184 10.33 12.56 3.91
CA ALA A 184 11.52 11.79 4.21
C ALA A 184 12.79 12.65 4.28
N LEU A 185 12.91 13.67 3.43
CA LEU A 185 14.03 14.62 3.48
C LEU A 185 13.89 15.64 4.62
N ASN A 186 12.77 15.63 5.34
CA ASN A 186 12.43 16.62 6.37
C ASN A 186 12.51 18.08 5.85
N ASP A 187 12.22 18.30 4.56
CA ASP A 187 12.24 19.62 3.94
C ASP A 187 10.87 20.29 4.10
N LYS A 188 10.66 20.91 5.26
CA LYS A 188 9.41 21.62 5.60
C LYS A 188 9.02 22.69 4.58
N LYS A 189 10.01 23.35 3.97
CA LYS A 189 9.76 24.42 2.98
C LYS A 189 9.28 23.82 1.66
N ALA A 190 9.94 22.76 1.19
CA ALA A 190 9.53 22.05 -0.02
C ALA A 190 8.14 21.42 0.15
N ILE A 191 7.84 20.79 1.30
CA ILE A 191 6.52 20.22 1.57
C ILE A 191 5.43 21.28 1.45
N LYS A 192 5.57 22.39 2.19
CA LYS A 192 4.58 23.48 2.17
C LYS A 192 4.39 24.00 0.74
N SER A 193 5.49 24.29 0.06
CA SER A 193 5.46 24.82 -1.30
C SER A 193 4.83 23.84 -2.30
N LEU A 194 5.09 22.54 -2.16
CA LEU A 194 4.47 21.49 -2.98
C LEU A 194 2.96 21.45 -2.76
N LEU A 195 2.50 21.41 -1.51
CA LEU A 195 1.07 21.34 -1.19
C LEU A 195 0.33 22.60 -1.63
N ASP A 196 0.90 23.79 -1.43
CA ASP A 196 0.30 25.05 -1.88
C ASP A 196 0.12 25.07 -3.41
N ARG A 197 1.11 24.57 -4.18
CA ARG A 197 0.99 24.41 -5.64
C ARG A 197 -0.02 23.34 -6.04
N ALA A 198 -0.05 22.23 -5.32
CA ALA A 198 -0.96 21.12 -5.59
C ALA A 198 -2.43 21.52 -5.44
N ILE A 199 -2.76 22.28 -4.38
CA ILE A 199 -4.10 22.81 -4.11
C ILE A 199 -4.58 23.72 -5.25
N GLN A 200 -3.68 24.52 -5.82
CA GLN A 200 -3.99 25.38 -6.97
C GLN A 200 -4.16 24.60 -8.27
N ARG A 201 -3.30 23.59 -8.50
CA ARG A 201 -3.30 22.80 -9.75
C ARG A 201 -4.45 21.79 -9.81
N ILE A 202 -4.82 21.21 -8.68
CA ILE A 202 -5.74 20.07 -8.60
C ILE A 202 -6.97 20.48 -7.77
N PRO A 203 -7.93 21.20 -8.39
CA PRO A 203 -9.10 21.68 -7.67
C PRO A 203 -9.93 20.50 -7.14
N ASN A 204 -10.61 20.71 -6.01
CA ASN A 204 -11.46 19.70 -5.34
C ASN A 204 -10.72 18.46 -4.82
N ASN A 205 -9.38 18.51 -4.68
CA ASN A 205 -8.62 17.46 -4.04
C ASN A 205 -8.45 17.74 -2.54
N ASP A 206 -9.34 17.12 -1.77
CA ASP A 206 -9.43 17.28 -0.31
C ASP A 206 -8.17 16.81 0.43
N TYR A 207 -7.44 15.85 -0.13
CA TYR A 207 -6.26 15.27 0.49
C TYR A 207 -5.14 16.30 0.68
N PHE A 208 -4.80 17.07 -0.37
CA PHE A 208 -3.73 18.06 -0.28
C PHE A 208 -4.07 19.21 0.67
N CYS A 209 -5.34 19.64 0.68
CA CYS A 209 -5.85 20.61 1.65
C CYS A 209 -5.68 20.10 3.09
N CYS A 210 -6.13 18.87 3.37
CA CYS A 210 -6.03 18.27 4.70
C CYS A 210 -4.59 18.08 5.14
N GLN A 211 -3.71 17.59 4.26
CA GLN A 211 -2.27 17.45 4.56
C GLN A 211 -1.62 18.80 4.86
N ARG A 212 -2.00 19.84 4.11
CA ARG A 212 -1.50 21.19 4.35
C ARG A 212 -1.94 21.71 5.72
N ILE A 213 -3.20 21.53 6.08
CA ILE A 213 -3.74 21.90 7.40
C ILE A 213 -3.06 21.10 8.51
N ALA A 214 -2.93 19.78 8.34
CA ALA A 214 -2.26 18.88 9.29
C ALA A 214 -0.84 19.36 9.62
N ILE A 215 -0.07 19.77 8.61
CA ILE A 215 1.27 20.31 8.81
C ILE A 215 1.25 21.64 9.58
N ASP A 216 0.27 22.51 9.34
CA ASP A 216 0.15 23.74 10.14
C ASP A 216 -0.20 23.45 11.60
N ILE A 217 -1.07 22.46 11.85
CA ILE A 217 -1.41 22.02 13.21
C ILE A 217 -0.17 21.50 13.92
N LEU A 218 0.56 20.56 13.31
CA LEU A 218 1.77 19.96 13.91
C LEU A 218 2.84 20.99 14.22
N ASN A 219 2.97 22.05 13.40
CA ASN A 219 3.91 23.14 13.63
C ASN A 219 3.35 24.27 14.53
N GLY A 220 2.14 24.13 15.10
CA GLY A 220 1.52 25.14 15.97
C GLY A 220 1.14 26.43 15.24
N LEU A 221 0.96 26.39 13.92
CA LEU A 221 0.62 27.53 13.07
C LEU A 221 -0.88 27.65 12.82
N ASN A 222 -1.65 26.57 13.03
CA ASN A 222 -3.11 26.59 12.87
C ASN A 222 -3.78 27.34 14.03
N LYS A 223 -4.61 28.35 13.70
CA LYS A 223 -5.38 29.15 14.68
C LYS A 223 -6.89 28.85 14.64
N THR A 224 -7.33 28.04 13.69
CA THR A 224 -8.74 27.72 13.48
C THR A 224 -9.14 26.52 14.35
N PRO A 225 -10.29 26.55 15.05
CA PRO A 225 -10.83 25.38 15.73
C PRO A 225 -10.98 24.19 14.76
N ILE A 226 -10.51 23.02 15.16
CA ILE A 226 -10.44 21.85 14.27
C ILE A 226 -11.82 21.40 13.77
N GLU A 227 -12.87 21.65 14.55
CA GLU A 227 -14.27 21.32 14.25
C GLU A 227 -14.76 22.01 12.97
N THR A 228 -14.16 23.14 12.62
CA THR A 228 -14.42 23.88 11.38
C THR A 228 -14.08 23.05 10.14
N TYR A 229 -13.17 22.09 10.27
CA TYR A 229 -12.71 21.24 9.18
C TYR A 229 -13.50 19.92 9.04
N ARG A 230 -14.57 19.70 9.82
CA ARG A 230 -15.34 18.44 9.78
C ARG A 230 -15.99 18.13 8.43
N ALA A 231 -16.18 19.12 7.57
CA ALA A 231 -16.75 18.94 6.24
C ALA A 231 -15.76 18.30 5.25
N PHE A 232 -14.46 18.26 5.56
CA PHE A 232 -13.47 17.59 4.72
C PHE A 232 -13.67 16.06 4.79
N LYS A 233 -13.70 15.41 3.62
CA LYS A 233 -13.72 13.95 3.46
C LYS A 233 -12.53 13.27 4.13
N ARG A 234 -11.40 13.97 4.22
CA ARG A 234 -10.17 13.50 4.87
C ARG A 234 -9.89 14.18 6.21
N PHE A 235 -10.96 14.53 6.94
CA PHE A 235 -10.85 15.09 8.30
C PHE A 235 -10.05 14.20 9.26
N ASP A 236 -9.98 12.88 9.01
CA ASP A 236 -9.12 11.95 9.75
C ASP A 236 -7.64 12.39 9.82
N LEU A 237 -7.09 12.96 8.75
CA LEU A 237 -5.72 13.48 8.73
C LEU A 237 -5.57 14.70 9.66
N ILE A 238 -6.58 15.56 9.69
CA ILE A 238 -6.59 16.77 10.53
C ILE A 238 -6.74 16.40 12.00
N ASP A 239 -7.66 15.47 12.31
CA ASP A 239 -7.88 14.94 13.65
C ASP A 239 -6.63 14.22 14.21
N ALA A 240 -5.96 13.41 13.38
CA ALA A 240 -4.71 12.77 13.76
C ALA A 240 -3.59 13.80 14.04
N ALA A 241 -3.47 14.84 13.21
CA ALA A 241 -2.49 15.91 13.39
C ALA A 241 -2.72 16.69 14.69
N ASP A 242 -3.98 17.03 14.99
CA ASP A 242 -4.34 17.71 16.24
C ASP A 242 -4.07 16.82 17.46
N TYR A 243 -4.42 15.54 17.38
CA TYR A 243 -4.12 14.60 18.45
C TYR A 243 -2.62 14.50 18.71
N LEU A 244 -1.81 14.31 17.67
CA LEU A 244 -0.34 14.25 17.82
C LEU A 244 0.23 15.58 18.33
N HIS A 245 -0.24 16.72 17.84
CA HIS A 245 0.21 18.03 18.33
C HIS A 245 -0.03 18.21 19.84
N LYS A 246 -1.13 17.66 20.38
CA LYS A 246 -1.48 17.75 21.80
C LYS A 246 -0.72 16.76 22.70
N HIS A 247 -0.29 15.62 22.17
CA HIS A 247 0.23 14.50 22.97
C HIS A 247 1.70 14.15 22.69
N ALA A 248 2.23 14.50 21.52
CA ALA A 248 3.63 14.32 21.20
C ALA A 248 4.46 15.49 21.71
N ASP A 249 5.70 15.19 22.11
CA ASP A 249 6.64 16.24 22.48
C ASP A 249 7.32 16.84 21.23
N LYS A 250 8.08 17.91 21.45
CA LYS A 250 8.79 18.67 20.39
C LYS A 250 9.86 17.85 19.62
N HIS A 251 10.21 16.66 20.09
CA HIS A 251 11.19 15.77 19.48
C HIS A 251 10.56 14.76 18.51
N LEU A 252 9.23 14.78 18.32
CA LEU A 252 8.56 14.00 17.29
C LEU A 252 9.23 14.23 15.92
N ARG A 253 9.68 13.15 15.30
CA ARG A 253 10.25 13.17 13.94
C ARG A 253 9.21 12.75 12.92
N HIS A 254 9.31 13.27 11.71
CA HIS A 254 8.52 12.81 10.58
C HIS A 254 9.32 11.81 9.74
N SER A 255 8.66 10.77 9.26
CA SER A 255 9.18 9.86 8.24
C SER A 255 8.31 9.94 6.98
N GLY A 256 8.92 9.72 5.82
CA GLY A 256 8.24 9.73 4.52
C GLY A 256 8.20 8.37 3.83
N THR A 257 8.87 7.34 4.36
CA THR A 257 8.82 5.97 3.86
C THR A 257 8.74 4.99 5.02
N THR A 258 8.25 3.77 4.73
CA THR A 258 8.09 2.71 5.73
C THR A 258 9.45 2.34 6.35
N TYR A 259 10.48 2.19 5.52
CA TYR A 259 11.82 1.83 5.97
C TYR A 259 12.52 2.94 6.75
N GLN A 260 12.28 4.20 6.40
CA GLN A 260 12.88 5.30 7.14
C GLN A 260 12.40 5.35 8.60
N THR A 261 11.15 4.97 8.89
CA THR A 261 10.67 4.83 10.27
C THR A 261 11.59 3.90 11.05
N PHE A 262 11.90 2.71 10.51
CA PHE A 262 12.80 1.76 11.16
C PHE A 262 14.24 2.28 11.25
N ASP A 263 14.76 2.92 10.22
CA ASP A 263 16.12 3.50 10.19
C ASP A 263 16.31 4.57 11.28
N LEU A 264 15.28 5.40 11.52
CA LEU A 264 15.32 6.42 12.57
C LEU A 264 15.25 5.82 13.97
N LEU A 265 14.64 4.65 14.12
CA LEU A 265 14.39 3.99 15.41
C LEU A 265 15.48 3.02 15.82
N ALA A 266 16.10 2.31 14.88
CA ALA A 266 17.10 1.28 15.19
C ALA A 266 18.26 1.78 16.08
N PRO A 267 18.83 2.98 15.85
CA PRO A 267 19.86 3.53 16.74
C PRO A 267 19.38 3.85 18.17
N GLN A 268 18.06 3.91 18.38
CA GLN A 268 17.44 4.19 19.68
C GLN A 268 17.09 2.91 20.46
N VAL A 269 17.21 1.73 19.84
CA VAL A 269 16.99 0.43 20.49
C VAL A 269 18.24 0.07 21.28
N LEU A 270 18.29 0.49 22.55
CA LEU A 270 19.47 0.31 23.42
C LEU A 270 19.48 -1.04 24.16
N SER A 271 18.34 -1.72 24.24
CA SER A 271 18.19 -2.98 24.97
C SER A 271 18.57 -4.18 24.10
N GLU A 272 19.19 -5.19 24.71
CA GLU A 272 19.51 -6.49 24.08
C GLU A 272 18.32 -7.49 24.05
N GLY A 273 17.11 -7.02 24.40
CA GLY A 273 15.88 -7.81 24.42
C GLY A 273 15.34 -8.29 23.06
N LEU A 274 14.09 -8.76 23.04
CA LEU A 274 13.46 -9.31 21.84
C LEU A 274 13.21 -8.26 20.76
N ILE A 275 13.30 -8.69 19.49
CA ILE A 275 12.89 -7.93 18.31
C ILE A 275 11.79 -8.72 17.61
N LEU A 276 10.58 -8.15 17.59
CA LEU A 276 9.37 -8.82 17.15
C LEU A 276 8.68 -8.07 16.01
N GLU A 277 8.00 -8.79 15.13
CA GLU A 277 7.05 -8.25 14.16
C GLU A 277 5.77 -9.08 14.14
N PHE A 278 4.63 -8.42 14.03
CA PHE A 278 3.31 -9.01 13.92
C PHE A 278 2.67 -8.54 12.61
N GLY A 279 2.30 -9.47 11.73
CA GLY A 279 1.84 -9.17 10.38
C GLY A 279 2.97 -9.13 9.34
N VAL A 280 3.69 -10.25 9.19
CA VAL A 280 4.86 -10.32 8.30
C VAL A 280 4.48 -10.28 6.82
N ARG A 281 3.41 -11.00 6.44
CA ARG A 281 2.92 -11.20 5.08
C ARG A 281 4.02 -11.57 4.07
N PHE A 282 4.55 -10.60 3.34
CA PHE A 282 5.61 -10.79 2.33
C PHE A 282 7.03 -10.60 2.89
N GLY A 283 7.17 -10.22 4.15
CA GLY A 283 8.45 -10.05 4.83
C GLY A 283 9.20 -8.77 4.47
N TYR A 284 8.50 -7.72 4.02
CA TYR A 284 9.14 -6.46 3.63
C TYR A 284 9.82 -5.76 4.80
N SER A 285 9.02 -5.38 5.80
CA SER A 285 9.48 -4.74 7.03
C SER A 285 10.42 -5.66 7.80
N ILE A 286 10.10 -6.95 8.02
CA ILE A 286 11.01 -7.88 8.72
C ILE A 286 12.38 -7.99 8.06
N SER A 287 12.44 -8.01 6.72
CA SER A 287 13.71 -8.14 6.00
C SER A 287 14.55 -6.88 6.13
N HIS A 288 13.91 -5.71 6.24
CA HIS A 288 14.61 -4.46 6.52
C HIS A 288 15.08 -4.39 7.97
N ILE A 289 14.21 -4.72 8.93
CA ILE A 289 14.56 -4.84 10.35
C ILE A 289 15.74 -5.81 10.55
N ALA A 290 15.77 -6.93 9.80
CA ALA A 290 16.87 -7.89 9.83
C ALA A 290 18.23 -7.31 9.43
N LYS A 291 18.25 -6.36 8.48
CA LYS A 291 19.47 -5.66 8.08
C LYS A 291 19.93 -4.65 9.12
N LEU A 292 18.98 -4.03 9.84
CA LEU A 292 19.27 -3.08 10.92
C LEU A 292 19.83 -3.77 12.17
N PHE A 293 19.45 -5.04 12.41
CA PHE A 293 19.91 -5.82 13.56
C PHE A 293 20.57 -7.16 13.13
N PRO A 294 21.70 -7.12 12.38
CA PRO A 294 22.25 -8.31 11.72
C PRO A 294 22.78 -9.38 12.69
N LYS A 295 23.05 -9.00 13.95
CA LYS A 295 23.57 -9.90 14.99
C LYS A 295 22.49 -10.35 15.99
N ARG A 296 21.25 -9.88 15.82
CA ARG A 296 20.15 -10.16 16.75
C ARG A 296 19.19 -11.14 16.10
N LYS A 297 18.62 -12.01 16.94
CA LYS A 297 17.53 -12.89 16.52
C LYS A 297 16.23 -12.10 16.46
N ILE A 298 15.48 -12.27 15.37
CA ILE A 298 14.23 -11.57 15.12
C ILE A 298 13.13 -12.61 14.93
N PHE A 299 11.95 -12.34 15.47
CA PHE A 299 10.79 -13.21 15.35
C PHE A 299 9.65 -12.50 14.64
N GLY A 300 9.13 -13.12 13.59
CA GLY A 300 7.97 -12.63 12.86
C GLY A 300 6.78 -13.56 13.05
N PHE A 301 5.61 -12.99 13.34
CA PHE A 301 4.37 -13.74 13.53
C PHE A 301 3.38 -13.39 12.42
N ASP A 302 2.81 -14.42 11.80
CA ASP A 302 1.73 -14.26 10.82
C ASP A 302 1.01 -15.60 10.61
N SER A 303 -0.29 -15.58 10.33
CA SER A 303 -1.00 -16.80 9.92
C SER A 303 -0.67 -17.20 8.47
N PHE A 304 -0.28 -16.22 7.65
CA PHE A 304 -0.17 -16.26 6.18
C PHE A 304 -1.50 -16.61 5.47
N GLN A 305 -2.60 -16.59 6.22
CA GLN A 305 -3.95 -16.89 5.76
C GLN A 305 -4.80 -15.64 5.53
N GLY A 306 -4.28 -14.46 5.90
CA GLY A 306 -4.98 -13.19 5.80
C GLY A 306 -5.73 -12.84 7.09
N LEU A 307 -6.57 -11.81 7.01
CA LEU A 307 -7.33 -11.31 8.16
C LEU A 307 -8.25 -12.39 8.74
N PRO A 308 -8.31 -12.58 10.08
CA PRO A 308 -9.21 -13.53 10.72
C PRO A 308 -10.69 -13.09 10.68
N GLU A 309 -10.94 -11.80 10.51
CA GLU A 309 -12.27 -11.17 10.49
C GLU A 309 -12.32 -10.02 9.47
N ASP A 310 -13.53 -9.54 9.18
CA ASP A 310 -13.71 -8.36 8.31
C ASP A 310 -13.10 -7.12 8.98
N TRP A 311 -12.40 -6.29 8.19
CA TRP A 311 -11.83 -5.02 8.62
C TRP A 311 -12.32 -3.88 7.74
N HIS A 312 -13.32 -3.15 8.23
CA HIS A 312 -14.02 -2.10 7.47
C HIS A 312 -14.58 -2.63 6.13
N HIS A 313 -13.92 -2.32 5.02
CA HIS A 313 -14.29 -2.78 3.68
C HIS A 313 -13.51 -4.02 3.22
N GLU A 314 -12.43 -4.35 3.93
CA GLU A 314 -11.63 -5.55 3.70
C GLU A 314 -12.32 -6.76 4.33
N LYS A 315 -12.32 -7.88 3.60
CA LYS A 315 -12.99 -9.10 4.04
C LYS A 315 -12.04 -10.01 4.78
N ALA A 316 -12.58 -10.89 5.63
CA ALA A 316 -11.81 -11.99 6.19
C ALA A 316 -11.08 -12.75 5.06
N GLY A 317 -9.80 -13.07 5.28
CA GLY A 317 -8.90 -13.63 4.27
C GLY A 317 -8.23 -12.59 3.35
N SER A 318 -8.59 -11.30 3.41
CA SER A 318 -7.81 -10.23 2.78
C SER A 318 -6.35 -10.30 3.24
N TYR A 319 -5.44 -9.86 2.36
CA TYR A 319 -3.99 -9.87 2.56
C TYR A 319 -3.32 -11.26 2.68
N SER A 320 -4.06 -12.35 2.49
CA SER A 320 -3.52 -13.71 2.45
C SER A 320 -2.39 -13.89 1.43
N THR A 321 -1.37 -14.65 1.81
CA THR A 321 -0.37 -15.20 0.87
C THR A 321 -0.71 -16.64 0.48
N TYR A 322 -1.93 -17.10 0.80
CA TYR A 322 -2.39 -18.48 0.64
C TYR A 322 -1.46 -19.49 1.32
N GLY A 323 -0.94 -19.13 2.50
CA GLY A 323 -0.02 -19.95 3.27
C GLY A 323 1.43 -19.93 2.76
N LYS A 324 1.75 -19.14 1.73
CA LYS A 324 3.13 -19.02 1.23
C LYS A 324 3.94 -18.15 2.19
N ILE A 325 4.86 -18.80 2.90
CA ILE A 325 5.82 -18.14 3.80
C ILE A 325 6.95 -17.52 2.96
N PRO A 326 7.32 -16.24 3.20
CA PRO A 326 8.38 -15.57 2.45
C PRO A 326 9.78 -16.07 2.85
N SER A 327 10.73 -15.95 1.93
CA SER A 327 12.15 -16.15 2.25
C SER A 327 12.68 -14.95 3.00
N VAL A 328 13.34 -15.18 4.13
CA VAL A 328 13.90 -14.12 4.99
C VAL A 328 15.36 -14.40 5.32
N ALA A 329 16.04 -13.42 5.92
CA ALA A 329 17.42 -13.55 6.37
C ALA A 329 17.56 -14.62 7.47
N SER A 330 18.77 -15.21 7.59
CA SER A 330 19.03 -16.31 8.52
C SER A 330 18.90 -15.96 10.00
N ASN A 331 18.93 -14.67 10.35
CA ASN A 331 18.69 -14.18 11.71
C ASN A 331 17.19 -14.00 12.04
N VAL A 332 16.30 -14.26 11.09
CA VAL A 332 14.84 -14.18 11.26
C VAL A 332 14.26 -15.58 11.45
N THR A 333 13.37 -15.73 12.43
CA THR A 333 12.54 -16.92 12.62
C THR A 333 11.08 -16.53 12.41
N LEU A 334 10.44 -17.11 11.40
CA LEU A 334 9.01 -16.92 11.14
C LEU A 334 8.20 -17.97 11.89
N ILE A 335 7.18 -17.52 12.60
CA ILE A 335 6.26 -18.32 13.39
C ILE A 335 4.90 -18.24 12.72
N ALA A 336 4.56 -19.28 11.96
CA ALA A 336 3.31 -19.38 11.23
C ALA A 336 2.18 -19.84 12.17
N GLY A 337 1.08 -19.09 12.21
CA GLY A 337 -0.11 -19.42 13.00
C GLY A 337 -0.85 -18.19 13.53
N TRP A 338 -2.04 -18.39 14.09
CA TRP A 338 -2.77 -17.29 14.72
C TRP A 338 -2.14 -16.89 16.03
N PHE A 339 -2.16 -15.59 16.37
CA PHE A 339 -1.48 -15.07 17.55
C PHE A 339 -1.92 -15.74 18.87
N ASN A 340 -3.19 -16.12 18.99
CA ASN A 340 -3.75 -16.81 20.16
C ASN A 340 -3.22 -18.24 20.31
N GLU A 341 -2.71 -18.82 19.22
CA GLU A 341 -2.12 -20.17 19.19
C GLU A 341 -0.61 -20.11 19.41
N THR A 342 0.06 -19.10 18.85
CA THR A 342 1.53 -19.03 18.81
C THR A 342 2.14 -18.30 20.00
N LEU A 343 1.51 -17.23 20.49
CA LEU A 343 2.10 -16.39 21.55
C LEU A 343 2.17 -17.06 22.92
N PRO A 344 1.19 -17.88 23.36
CA PRO A 344 1.24 -18.51 24.68
C PRO A 344 2.49 -19.37 24.91
N ASP A 345 2.95 -20.09 23.88
CA ASP A 345 4.15 -20.92 23.99
C ASP A 345 5.42 -20.12 23.69
N PHE A 346 5.37 -19.15 22.79
CA PHE A 346 6.49 -18.24 22.53
C PHE A 346 6.93 -17.52 23.81
N LYS A 347 6.00 -16.90 24.55
CA LYS A 347 6.32 -16.13 25.76
C LYS A 347 6.81 -16.97 26.94
N LYS A 348 6.45 -18.27 26.98
CA LYS A 348 6.97 -19.20 27.99
C LYS A 348 8.46 -19.46 27.78
N ASN A 349 8.86 -19.58 26.51
CA ASN A 349 10.20 -19.97 26.07
C ASN A 349 11.15 -18.79 25.86
N ASN A 350 10.62 -17.58 25.66
CA ASN A 350 11.40 -16.36 25.47
C ASN A 350 10.90 -15.35 26.50
N ARG A 351 11.61 -15.23 27.63
CA ARG A 351 11.18 -14.40 28.79
C ARG A 351 11.89 -13.06 28.87
N GLU A 352 12.84 -12.81 27.98
CA GLU A 352 13.52 -11.53 27.94
C GLU A 352 12.53 -10.38 27.62
N PRO A 353 12.82 -9.15 28.10
CA PRO A 353 12.06 -7.97 27.74
C PRO A 353 12.06 -7.73 26.23
N ILE A 354 11.02 -7.09 25.71
CA ILE A 354 10.97 -6.67 24.32
C ILE A 354 11.78 -5.37 24.17
N ALA A 355 12.77 -5.38 23.29
CA ALA A 355 13.52 -4.18 22.94
C ALA A 355 12.80 -3.37 21.86
N PHE A 356 12.29 -4.08 20.83
CA PHE A 356 11.62 -3.50 19.69
C PHE A 356 10.47 -4.40 19.22
N MET A 357 9.32 -3.82 18.86
CA MET A 357 8.27 -4.55 18.16
C MET A 357 7.57 -3.70 17.10
N ASN A 358 7.30 -4.31 15.94
CA ASN A 358 6.44 -3.75 14.89
C ASN A 358 5.05 -4.40 14.97
N ILE A 359 4.01 -3.57 15.13
CA ILE A 359 2.60 -3.93 15.11
C ILE A 359 2.05 -3.54 13.75
N ASP A 360 1.86 -4.53 12.88
CA ASP A 360 1.24 -4.40 11.56
C ASP A 360 0.08 -5.40 11.50
N CYS A 361 -0.86 -5.25 12.44
CA CYS A 361 -1.92 -6.25 12.65
C CYS A 361 -3.22 -5.88 11.95
N ASP A 362 -3.34 -4.64 11.45
CA ASP A 362 -4.53 -3.94 10.95
C ASP A 362 -5.65 -3.78 12.00
N LEU A 363 -6.00 -4.87 12.67
CA LEU A 363 -7.16 -5.05 13.52
C LEU A 363 -6.92 -4.63 14.97
N TYR A 364 -7.97 -4.05 15.57
CA TYR A 364 -8.06 -3.86 17.02
C TYR A 364 -7.92 -5.17 17.80
N SER A 365 -8.63 -6.23 17.41
CA SER A 365 -8.70 -7.50 18.12
C SER A 365 -7.33 -8.20 18.18
N SER A 366 -6.66 -8.31 17.04
CA SER A 366 -5.30 -8.84 16.91
C SER A 366 -4.29 -8.02 17.72
N THR A 367 -4.34 -6.68 17.61
CA THR A 367 -3.44 -5.80 18.35
C THR A 367 -3.63 -5.93 19.87
N LYS A 368 -4.88 -5.95 20.33
CA LYS A 368 -5.21 -6.12 21.75
C LYS A 368 -4.71 -7.45 22.30
N LEU A 369 -4.84 -8.53 21.52
CA LEU A 369 -4.33 -9.84 21.88
C LEU A 369 -2.81 -9.83 22.06
N VAL A 370 -2.06 -9.22 21.14
CA VAL A 370 -0.59 -9.08 21.25
C VAL A 370 -0.22 -8.38 22.56
N PHE A 371 -0.86 -7.25 22.88
CA PHE A 371 -0.60 -6.51 24.11
C PHE A 371 -0.95 -7.30 25.37
N ASN A 372 -2.05 -8.06 25.37
CA ASN A 372 -2.45 -8.88 26.51
C ASN A 372 -1.49 -10.05 26.73
N GLU A 373 -1.11 -10.76 25.66
CA GLU A 373 -0.25 -11.93 25.74
C GLU A 373 1.17 -11.56 26.17
N LEU A 374 1.73 -10.51 25.58
CA LEU A 374 3.11 -10.06 25.80
C LEU A 374 3.23 -8.98 26.88
N ASN A 375 2.14 -8.68 27.59
CA ASN A 375 2.13 -7.70 28.66
C ASN A 375 3.33 -7.83 29.63
N PRO A 376 3.73 -9.03 30.09
CA PRO A 376 4.85 -9.17 31.01
C PRO A 376 6.22 -8.80 30.44
N GLN A 377 6.37 -8.77 29.12
CA GLN A 377 7.65 -8.57 28.43
C GLN A 377 7.83 -7.13 27.92
N ILE A 378 6.75 -6.35 27.81
CA ILE A 378 6.84 -4.93 27.44
C ILE A 378 7.36 -4.16 28.65
N ALA A 379 8.51 -3.49 28.52
CA ALA A 379 9.22 -2.86 29.62
C ALA A 379 9.58 -1.40 29.31
N PRO A 380 9.96 -0.59 30.31
CA PRO A 380 10.60 0.70 30.06
C PRO A 380 11.77 0.54 29.08
N GLY A 381 11.78 1.39 28.05
CA GLY A 381 12.74 1.33 26.94
C GLY A 381 12.24 0.58 25.70
N THR A 382 11.18 -0.24 25.78
CA THR A 382 10.58 -0.88 24.60
C THR A 382 10.15 0.17 23.59
N ILE A 383 10.59 0.00 22.34
CA ILE A 383 10.13 0.79 21.20
C ILE A 383 9.08 -0.01 20.43
N ILE A 384 7.95 0.63 20.14
CA ILE A 384 6.83 0.03 19.43
C ILE A 384 6.55 0.86 18.18
N VAL A 385 6.44 0.21 17.03
CA VAL A 385 5.98 0.80 15.76
C VAL A 385 4.58 0.25 15.48
N PHE A 386 3.72 1.10 14.95
CA PHE A 386 2.37 0.76 14.50
C PHE A 386 2.25 1.14 13.03
N ASP A 387 1.71 0.25 12.18
CA ASP A 387 1.59 0.53 10.74
C ASP A 387 0.39 1.45 10.42
N GLU A 388 -0.75 1.20 11.06
CA GLU A 388 -2.04 1.83 10.73
C GLU A 388 -2.61 2.65 11.90
N TYR A 389 -1.74 3.38 12.62
CA TYR A 389 -2.09 4.11 13.84
C TYR A 389 -2.81 5.45 13.63
N ILE A 390 -2.58 6.14 12.51
CA ILE A 390 -3.21 7.45 12.19
C ILE A 390 -3.71 7.53 10.76
N GLY A 391 -4.60 8.50 10.47
CA GLY A 391 -4.88 8.91 9.10
C GLY A 391 -5.70 7.92 8.25
N ASN A 392 -6.21 6.84 8.84
CA ASN A 392 -7.36 6.12 8.32
C ASN A 392 -8.66 6.78 8.79
N ILE A 393 -9.74 6.62 8.02
CA ILE A 393 -11.07 7.15 8.39
C ILE A 393 -11.47 6.69 9.80
N ASN A 394 -11.14 5.45 10.17
CA ASN A 394 -11.47 4.84 11.46
C ASN A 394 -10.26 4.68 12.39
N TRP A 395 -9.17 5.43 12.20
CA TRP A 395 -7.89 5.24 12.90
C TRP A 395 -8.01 5.10 14.43
N ARG A 396 -8.98 5.78 15.05
CA ARG A 396 -9.24 5.71 16.49
C ARG A 396 -9.87 4.41 16.98
N GLN A 397 -10.25 3.50 16.09
CA GLN A 397 -10.97 2.26 16.43
C GLN A 397 -10.10 1.01 16.34
N ASP A 398 -8.95 1.10 15.68
CA ASP A 398 -8.08 -0.03 15.34
C ASP A 398 -6.90 -0.14 16.32
N GLU A 399 -5.66 -0.17 15.82
CA GLU A 399 -4.43 -0.29 16.62
C GLU A 399 -4.32 0.78 17.70
N PHE A 400 -4.71 2.03 17.38
CA PHE A 400 -4.77 3.14 18.32
C PHE A 400 -5.59 2.78 19.56
N LYS A 401 -6.79 2.24 19.36
CA LYS A 401 -7.71 1.93 20.46
C LYS A 401 -7.14 0.85 21.36
N ALA A 402 -6.62 -0.22 20.76
CA ALA A 402 -6.02 -1.33 21.49
C ALA A 402 -4.85 -0.85 22.36
N PHE A 403 -3.96 -0.03 21.79
CA PHE A 403 -2.84 0.54 22.54
C PHE A 403 -3.29 1.49 23.66
N GLN A 404 -4.24 2.41 23.40
CA GLN A 404 -4.70 3.36 24.43
C GLN A 404 -5.44 2.67 25.58
N GLU A 405 -6.22 1.61 25.30
CA GLU A 405 -6.83 0.78 26.35
C GLU A 405 -5.76 0.11 27.22
N TRP A 406 -4.78 -0.54 26.59
CA TRP A 406 -3.68 -1.18 27.30
C TRP A 406 -2.85 -0.19 28.14
N VAL A 407 -2.56 1.00 27.60
CA VAL A 407 -1.90 2.10 28.30
C VAL A 407 -2.66 2.49 29.55
N LYS A 408 -3.99 2.66 29.46
CA LYS A 408 -4.85 3.07 30.58
C LYS A 408 -4.90 1.98 31.65
N GLU A 409 -5.07 0.73 31.26
CA GLU A 409 -5.15 -0.43 32.16
C GLU A 409 -3.84 -0.64 32.93
N ASN A 410 -2.69 -0.52 32.24
CA ASN A 410 -1.37 -0.78 32.81
C ASN A 410 -0.64 0.48 33.32
N LYS A 411 -1.31 1.64 33.30
CA LYS A 411 -0.80 2.95 33.75
C LYS A 411 0.56 3.28 33.14
N VAL A 412 0.60 3.20 31.81
CA VAL A 412 1.83 3.32 31.03
C VAL A 412 2.11 4.79 30.72
N GLU A 413 3.30 5.25 31.05
CA GLU A 413 3.87 6.50 30.53
C GLU A 413 4.68 6.15 29.27
N TYR A 414 4.46 6.87 28.18
CA TYR A 414 5.16 6.67 26.91
C TYR A 414 5.40 8.01 26.21
N ARG A 415 6.30 8.02 25.22
CA ARG A 415 6.52 9.17 24.34
C ARG A 415 6.41 8.75 22.88
N TYR A 416 5.92 9.65 22.03
CA TYR A 416 5.95 9.47 20.58
C TYR A 416 7.36 9.76 20.05
N LEU A 417 7.87 8.94 19.13
CA LEU A 417 9.20 9.09 18.53
C LEU A 417 9.10 9.54 17.07
N THR A 418 8.28 8.87 16.27
CA THR A 418 8.06 9.18 14.84
C THR A 418 6.59 9.16 14.47
N ALA A 419 6.21 9.93 13.45
CA ALA A 419 4.89 9.84 12.81
C ALA A 419 4.99 10.15 11.31
N SER A 420 4.32 9.36 10.48
CA SER A 420 4.19 9.60 9.04
C SER A 420 2.74 9.78 8.66
N PHE A 421 2.42 10.91 8.01
CA PHE A 421 1.11 11.12 7.40
C PHE A 421 1.01 10.55 5.98
N TYR A 422 2.10 9.96 5.49
CA TYR A 422 2.13 9.25 4.22
C TYR A 422 1.96 7.74 4.43
N THR A 423 2.80 7.14 5.28
CA THR A 423 2.72 5.70 5.58
C THR A 423 1.77 5.39 6.73
N LYS A 424 1.25 6.41 7.43
CA LYS A 424 0.36 6.30 8.61
C LYS A 424 1.01 5.68 9.85
N GLN A 425 2.29 5.36 9.75
CA GLN A 425 3.06 4.79 10.82
C GLN A 425 3.26 5.77 11.97
N VAL A 426 3.16 5.26 13.19
CA VAL A 426 3.56 5.97 14.41
C VAL A 426 4.41 5.07 15.26
N SER A 427 5.41 5.64 15.94
CA SER A 427 6.20 4.91 16.91
C SER A 427 6.21 5.58 18.27
N VAL A 428 6.31 4.74 19.31
CA VAL A 428 6.37 5.16 20.70
C VAL A 428 7.50 4.45 21.44
N GLN A 429 7.94 5.06 22.53
CA GLN A 429 8.81 4.42 23.51
C GLN A 429 8.12 4.39 24.87
N ILE A 430 8.12 3.23 25.51
CA ILE A 430 7.63 3.06 26.87
C ILE A 430 8.63 3.69 27.84
N LEU A 431 8.15 4.59 28.70
CA LEU A 431 8.96 5.30 29.70
C LEU A 431 8.80 4.67 31.09
N LYS A 432 7.56 4.38 31.50
CA LYS A 432 7.23 3.75 32.78
C LYS A 432 5.92 2.96 32.67
N ARG A 433 5.70 2.04 33.60
CA ARG A 433 4.45 1.29 33.75
C ARG A 433 4.34 0.73 35.16
N LYS A 434 3.12 0.37 35.59
CA LYS A 434 2.90 -0.34 36.86
C LYS A 434 2.86 -1.85 36.70
#